data_AF-A0A8C5WRB8-F1
#
_entry.id   AF-A0A8C5WRB8-F1
#
_cell.length_a   1.000
_cell.length_b   1.000
_cell.length_c   1.000
_cell.angle_alpha   90.00
_cell.angle_beta   90.00
_cell.angle_gamma   90.00
#
_symmetry.space_group_name_H-M   'P 1'
#
loop_
_entity.id
_entity.type
_entity.pdbx_description
1 polymer ?
#
loop_
_entity_poly.entity_id
_entity_poly.type
_entity_poly.pdbx_seq_one_letter_code
_entity_poly.pdbx_strand_id
1 'polypeptide(L)'
;MEFLRTALEEFDPKLMKRSKLVEVEGTSLIDNTAENLDLLRNFKAQPNDLLICTYPKAGTTWMQEIVDMVQHGGNKQKCARGPIYKRIPFIDLFPMKPVSSGEISSWRQWERFSLP
;
A
#
# COMPACT_ATOMS: atom_id res chain seq x y z
N MET A 1 19.37 5.61 1.82
CA MET A 1 19.49 6.19 0.46
C MET A 1 20.00 5.15 -0.53
N GLU A 2 20.91 4.25 -0.15
CA GLU A 2 21.38 3.14 -0.99
C GLU A 2 20.27 2.19 -1.44
N PHE A 3 19.37 1.80 -0.53
CA PHE A 3 18.25 0.89 -0.83
C PHE A 3 17.34 1.37 -1.98
N LEU A 4 17.05 2.68 -2.04
CA LEU A 4 16.22 3.24 -3.11
C LEU A 4 16.98 3.36 -4.43
N ARG A 5 18.31 3.54 -4.38
CA ARG A 5 19.16 3.53 -5.58
C ARG A 5 19.25 2.15 -6.17
N THR A 6 19.54 1.12 -5.36
CA THR A 6 19.55 -0.27 -5.79
C THR A 6 18.19 -0.71 -6.32
N ALA A 7 17.09 -0.37 -5.63
CA ALA A 7 15.75 -0.67 -6.10
C ALA A 7 15.38 0.03 -7.42
N LEU A 8 15.89 1.24 -7.68
CA LEU A 8 15.69 1.95 -8.95
C LEU A 8 16.60 1.42 -10.06
N GLU A 9 17.80 0.94 -9.73
CA GLU A 9 18.74 0.33 -10.69
C GLU A 9 18.26 -1.07 -11.14
N GLU A 10 17.63 -1.84 -10.25
CA GLU A 10 16.98 -3.12 -10.57
C GLU A 10 15.57 -2.97 -11.18
N PHE A 11 15.00 -1.77 -11.16
CA PHE A 11 13.67 -1.50 -11.68
C PHE A 11 13.69 -1.38 -13.20
N ASP A 12 13.38 -2.47 -13.91
CA ASP A 12 13.09 -2.40 -15.34
C ASP A 12 11.71 -1.73 -15.54
N PRO A 13 11.64 -0.52 -16.14
CA PRO A 13 10.38 0.17 -16.37
C PRO A 13 9.41 -0.62 -17.25
N LYS A 14 9.91 -1.58 -18.03
CA LYS A 14 9.08 -2.48 -18.86
C LYS A 14 8.28 -3.47 -18.02
N LEU A 15 8.67 -3.72 -16.77
CA LEU A 15 7.90 -4.54 -15.83
C LEU A 15 6.69 -3.78 -15.26
N MET A 16 6.67 -2.44 -15.37
CA MET A 16 5.55 -1.64 -14.91
C MET A 16 4.45 -1.58 -15.99
N LYS A 17 3.56 -2.57 -15.96
CA LYS A 17 2.35 -2.55 -16.80
C LYS A 17 1.40 -1.46 -16.30
N ARG A 18 0.96 -0.58 -17.20
CA ARG A 18 -0.08 0.41 -16.89
C ARG A 18 -1.38 -0.33 -16.53
N SER A 19 -1.87 -0.08 -15.32
CA SER A 19 -3.15 -0.62 -14.86
C SER A 19 -4.31 -0.14 -15.72
N LYS A 20 -5.31 -1.01 -15.88
CA LYS A 20 -6.56 -0.70 -16.57
C LYS A 20 -7.65 -0.33 -15.57
N LEU A 21 -8.64 0.42 -16.05
CA LEU A 21 -9.87 0.67 -15.30
C LEU A 21 -10.89 -0.43 -15.63
N VAL A 22 -11.56 -0.94 -14.60
CA VAL A 22 -12.61 -1.96 -14.68
C VAL A 22 -13.84 -1.41 -13.97
N GLU A 23 -15.01 -1.58 -14.59
CA GLU A 23 -16.27 -1.15 -14.00
C GLU A 23 -16.77 -2.20 -13.01
N VAL A 24 -17.04 -1.77 -11.79
CA VAL A 24 -17.57 -2.59 -10.70
C VAL A 24 -18.67 -1.81 -10.01
N GLU A 25 -19.90 -2.32 -10.05
CA GLU A 25 -21.07 -1.73 -9.37
C GLU A 25 -21.25 -0.22 -9.68
N GLY A 26 -21.04 0.18 -10.93
CA GLY A 26 -21.15 1.56 -11.40
C GLY A 26 -19.92 2.43 -11.13
N THR A 27 -18.85 1.88 -10.56
CA THR A 27 -17.62 2.61 -10.22
C THR A 27 -16.42 2.08 -11.01
N SER A 28 -15.64 3.00 -11.60
CA SER A 28 -14.38 2.64 -12.28
C SER A 28 -13.26 2.43 -11.26
N LEU A 29 -12.85 1.17 -11.07
CA LEU A 29 -11.74 0.79 -10.18
C LEU A 29 -10.50 0.39 -10.99
N ILE A 30 -9.33 0.45 -10.34
CA ILE A 30 -8.09 -0.09 -10.90
C ILE A 30 -8.18 -1.62 -10.92
N ASP A 31 -7.72 -2.26 -11.99
CA ASP A 31 -7.75 -3.71 -12.20
C ASP A 31 -7.30 -4.52 -10.98
N ASN A 32 -6.15 -4.19 -10.39
CA ASN A 32 -5.63 -4.87 -9.21
C ASN A 32 -6.55 -4.76 -7.98
N THR A 33 -7.20 -3.61 -7.80
CA THR A 33 -8.15 -3.40 -6.70
C THR A 33 -9.44 -4.17 -6.95
N ALA A 34 -9.93 -4.19 -8.19
CA ALA A 34 -11.12 -4.97 -8.57
C ALA A 34 -10.90 -6.48 -8.37
N GLU A 35 -9.74 -7.01 -8.76
CA GLU A 35 -9.37 -8.43 -8.57
C GLU A 35 -9.33 -8.86 -7.10
N ASN A 36 -9.01 -7.95 -6.19
CA ASN A 36 -8.85 -8.23 -4.76
C ASN A 36 -10.00 -7.64 -3.91
N LEU A 37 -11.11 -7.23 -4.55
CA LEU A 37 -12.22 -6.56 -3.87
C LEU A 37 -12.83 -7.43 -2.76
N ASP A 38 -12.84 -8.75 -2.92
CA ASP A 38 -13.34 -9.67 -1.90
C ASP A 38 -12.51 -9.63 -0.61
N LEU A 39 -11.21 -9.35 -0.69
CA LEU A 39 -10.37 -9.15 0.51
C LEU A 39 -10.79 -7.87 1.25
N LEU A 40 -11.12 -6.80 0.51
CA LEU A 40 -11.62 -5.55 1.10
C LEU A 40 -12.99 -5.73 1.74
N ARG A 41 -13.89 -6.45 1.07
CA ARG A 41 -15.25 -6.73 1.57
C ARG A 41 -15.23 -7.55 2.85
N ASN A 42 -14.25 -8.43 3.00
CA ASN A 42 -14.07 -9.27 4.19
C ASN A 42 -13.20 -8.62 5.28
N PHE A 43 -12.72 -7.39 5.08
CA PHE A 43 -11.95 -6.68 6.08
C PHE A 43 -12.76 -6.46 7.36
N LYS A 44 -12.16 -6.79 8.51
CA LYS A 44 -12.79 -6.65 9.83
C LYS A 44 -12.20 -5.48 10.58
N ALA A 45 -12.85 -4.32 10.45
CA ALA A 45 -12.50 -3.13 11.23
C ALA A 45 -12.61 -3.43 12.73
N GLN A 46 -11.65 -2.92 13.50
CA GLN A 46 -11.69 -2.92 14.95
C GLN A 46 -12.44 -1.67 15.45
N PRO A 47 -13.08 -1.71 16.63
CA PRO A 47 -13.80 -0.55 17.18
C PRO A 47 -12.94 0.71 17.37
N ASN A 48 -11.62 0.54 17.48
CA ASN A 48 -10.66 1.63 17.70
C ASN A 48 -9.94 2.05 16.41
N ASP A 49 -10.31 1.49 15.26
CA ASP A 49 -9.70 1.87 13.99
C ASP A 49 -10.18 3.26 13.55
N LEU A 50 -9.26 4.02 12.95
CA LEU A 50 -9.55 5.31 12.34
C LEU A 50 -9.40 5.19 10.82
N LEU A 51 -10.48 5.47 10.09
CA LEU A 51 -10.49 5.47 8.63
C LEU A 51 -10.37 6.89 8.07
N ILE A 52 -9.38 7.11 7.22
CA ILE A 52 -9.28 8.34 6.40
C ILE A 52 -9.88 8.02 5.03
N CYS A 53 -11.10 8.50 4.79
CA CYS A 53 -11.79 8.31 3.52
C CYS A 53 -11.74 9.60 2.69
N THR A 54 -11.13 9.55 1.51
CA THR A 54 -10.96 10.70 0.63
C THR A 54 -11.05 10.28 -0.82
N TYR A 55 -11.63 11.13 -1.67
CA TYR A 55 -11.45 10.99 -3.11
C TYR A 55 -9.96 11.14 -3.47
N PRO A 56 -9.43 10.39 -4.46
CA PRO A 56 -8.02 10.49 -4.83
C PRO A 56 -7.59 11.94 -5.06
N LYS A 57 -6.42 12.28 -4.52
CA LYS A 57 -5.80 13.63 -4.61
C LYS A 57 -6.48 14.73 -3.80
N ALA A 58 -7.53 14.45 -3.01
CA ALA A 58 -8.19 15.44 -2.15
C ALA A 58 -7.43 15.74 -0.83
N GLY A 59 -6.11 15.52 -0.79
CA GLY A 59 -5.29 15.81 0.39
C GLY A 59 -5.10 14.66 1.38
N THR A 60 -5.23 13.40 0.95
CA THR A 60 -5.06 12.20 1.81
C THR A 60 -3.77 12.21 2.62
N THR A 61 -2.63 12.52 1.97
CA THR A 61 -1.32 12.59 2.62
C THR A 61 -1.27 13.68 3.69
N TRP A 62 -1.92 14.83 3.45
CA TRP A 62 -1.96 15.90 4.43
C TRP A 62 -2.76 15.49 5.67
N MET A 63 -3.93 14.88 5.46
CA MET A 63 -4.77 14.39 6.55
C MET A 63 -4.07 13.27 7.34
N GLN A 64 -3.39 12.35 6.65
CA GLN A 64 -2.59 11.28 7.25
C GLN A 64 -1.52 11.84 8.22
N GLU A 65 -0.76 12.87 7.82
CA GLU A 65 0.23 13.49 8.71
C GLU A 65 -0.41 14.20 9.91
N ILE A 66 -1.53 14.91 9.70
CA ILE A 66 -2.25 15.57 10.80
C ILE A 66 -2.72 14.54 11.83
N VAL A 67 -3.36 13.45 11.38
CA VAL A 67 -3.83 12.38 12.27
C VAL A 67 -2.67 11.72 13.01
N ASP A 68 -1.57 11.41 12.33
CA ASP A 68 -0.40 10.79 12.96
C ASP A 68 0.21 11.70 14.04
N MET A 69 0.26 13.02 13.79
CA MET A 69 0.70 14.01 14.76
C MET A 69 -0.22 14.07 15.99
N VAL A 70 -1.54 14.05 15.80
CA VAL A 70 -2.51 14.05 16.90
C VAL A 70 -2.36 12.79 17.75
N GLN A 71 -2.32 11.61 17.13
CA GLN A 71 -2.17 10.33 17.84
C GLN A 71 -0.88 10.23 18.66
N HIS A 72 0.19 10.91 18.22
CA HIS A 72 1.47 10.94 18.92
C HIS A 72 1.69 12.20 19.77
N GLY A 73 0.63 12.98 20.07
CA GLY A 73 0.72 14.16 20.93
C GLY A 73 1.68 15.24 20.40
N GLY A 74 1.77 15.39 19.08
CA GLY A 74 2.65 16.34 18.41
C GLY A 74 4.12 15.90 18.34
N ASN A 75 4.46 14.66 18.72
CA ASN A 75 5.82 14.17 18.68
C ASN A 75 6.28 13.86 17.24
N LYS A 76 7.10 14.77 16.69
CA LYS A 76 7.61 14.68 15.31
C LYS A 76 8.51 13.47 15.08
N GLN A 77 9.31 13.07 16.08
CA GLN A 77 10.19 11.91 15.98
C GLN A 77 9.38 10.61 15.79
N LYS A 78 8.26 10.46 16.51
CA LYS A 78 7.35 9.31 16.33
C LYS A 78 6.67 9.32 14.96
N CYS A 79 6.35 10.49 14.42
CA CYS A 79 5.78 10.61 13.08
C CYS A 79 6.79 10.34 11.96
N ALA A 80 8.09 10.50 12.24
CA ALA A 80 9.19 10.18 11.33
C ALA A 80 9.65 8.72 11.37
N ARG A 81 8.92 7.81 12.05
CA ARG A 81 9.28 6.39 12.21
C ARG A 81 9.35 5.59 10.90
N GLY A 82 8.79 6.13 9.82
CA GLY A 82 8.80 5.48 8.52
C GLY A 82 8.04 6.28 7.46
N PRO A 83 8.05 5.81 6.20
CA PRO A 83 7.28 6.44 5.14
C PRO A 83 5.77 6.34 5.42
N ILE A 84 5.00 7.32 4.95
CA ILE A 84 3.58 7.49 5.32
C ILE A 84 2.73 6.26 5.00
N TYR A 85 2.95 5.61 3.86
CA TYR A 85 2.20 4.42 3.43
C TYR A 85 2.47 3.18 4.30
N LYS A 86 3.55 3.17 5.09
CA LYS A 86 3.81 2.13 6.11
C LYS A 86 3.21 2.49 7.46
N ARG A 87 3.14 3.80 7.77
CA ARG A 87 2.56 4.30 9.03
C ARG A 87 1.04 4.21 9.03
N ILE A 88 0.41 4.54 7.90
CA ILE A 88 -1.03 4.53 7.69
C ILE A 88 -1.27 3.78 6.37
N PRO A 89 -1.54 2.47 6.42
CA PRO A 89 -1.69 1.65 5.23
C PRO A 89 -2.94 2.04 4.43
N PHE A 90 -2.83 1.98 3.11
CA PHE A 90 -3.99 2.04 2.22
C PHE A 90 -4.63 0.65 2.17
N ILE A 91 -5.91 0.58 2.55
CA ILE A 91 -6.63 -0.70 2.60
C ILE A 91 -6.79 -1.33 1.21
N ASP A 92 -6.95 -0.50 0.18
CA ASP A 92 -7.25 -0.85 -1.20
C ASP A 92 -6.02 -0.93 -2.13
N LEU A 93 -4.82 -0.73 -1.57
CA LEU A 93 -3.56 -0.76 -2.29
C LEU A 93 -2.90 -2.14 -2.18
N PHE A 94 -3.13 -2.98 -3.19
CA PHE A 94 -2.50 -4.28 -3.30
C PHE A 94 -1.13 -4.16 -3.99
N PRO A 95 -0.11 -4.92 -3.54
CA PRO A 95 1.17 -4.96 -4.23
C PRO A 95 0.98 -5.39 -5.68
N MET A 96 1.79 -4.82 -6.59
CA MET A 96 1.82 -5.29 -7.97
C MET A 96 2.22 -6.77 -7.95
N LYS A 97 1.44 -7.62 -8.62
CA LYS A 97 1.85 -9.01 -8.84
C LYS A 97 3.20 -8.95 -9.57
N PRO A 98 4.26 -9.59 -9.05
CA PRO A 98 5.50 -9.68 -9.80
C PRO A 98 5.17 -10.28 -11.17
N VAL A 99 5.70 -9.66 -12.23
CA VAL A 99 5.57 -10.21 -13.58
C VAL A 99 6.02 -11.66 -13.50
N SER A 100 5.21 -12.58 -14.02
CA SER A 100 5.60 -13.96 -14.19
C SER A 100 6.68 -14.04 -15.28
N SER A 101 7.86 -13.46 -15.03
CA SER A 101 9.07 -14.04 -15.55
C SER A 101 9.15 -15.40 -14.90
N GLY A 102 9.01 -16.48 -15.68
CA GLY A 102 9.32 -17.81 -15.19
C GLY A 102 10.62 -17.74 -14.40
N GLU A 103 10.60 -18.31 -13.20
CA GLU A 103 11.74 -18.37 -12.26
C GLU A 103 12.00 -17.12 -11.40
N ILE A 104 11.15 -16.85 -10.40
CA ILE A 104 11.62 -16.30 -9.12
C ILE A 104 10.96 -17.08 -7.97
N SER A 105 11.61 -18.17 -7.59
CA SER A 105 11.25 -19.06 -6.48
C SER A 105 11.59 -18.49 -5.09
N SER A 106 12.02 -17.22 -4.95
CA SER A 106 12.56 -16.71 -3.68
C SER A 106 11.55 -16.01 -2.74
N TRP A 107 10.35 -15.65 -3.20
CA TRP A 107 9.37 -14.96 -2.34
C TRP A 107 8.76 -15.86 -1.26
N ARG A 108 8.74 -17.19 -1.46
CA ARG A 108 8.36 -18.16 -0.42
C ARG A 108 9.37 -18.29 0.72
N GLN A 109 10.57 -17.71 0.60
CA GLN A 109 11.63 -17.87 1.60
C GLN A 109 11.56 -16.83 2.73
N TRP A 110 10.87 -15.70 2.51
CA TRP A 110 10.77 -14.60 3.49
C TRP A 110 9.69 -14.81 4.56
N GLU A 111 8.70 -15.68 4.33
CA GLU A 111 7.70 -16.06 5.35
C GLU A 111 8.30 -16.92 6.47
N ARG A 112 9.49 -17.52 6.27
CA ARG A 112 10.16 -18.37 7.26
C ARG A 112 10.96 -17.59 8.33
N PHE A 113 11.19 -16.29 8.13
CA PHE A 113 12.02 -15.46 9.00
C PHE A 113 11.24 -14.34 9.71
N SER A 114 9.91 -14.38 9.72
CA SER A 114 9.08 -13.33 10.35
C SER A 114 8.00 -13.84 11.30
N LEU A 115 8.14 -15.05 11.83
CA LEU A 115 7.46 -15.45 13.06
C LEU A 115 8.54 -15.71 14.13
N PRO A 116 8.34 -15.27 15.38
CA PRO A 116 9.27 -15.51 16.47
C PRO A 116 9.49 -17.01 16.74
#